data_AF-A0A5R1NIP7-F1
#
_entry.id   AF-A0A5R1NIP7-F1
#
_cell.length_a   1.000
_cell.length_b   1.000
_cell.length_c   1.000
_cell.angle_alpha   90.00
_cell.angle_beta   90.00
_cell.angle_gamma   90.00
#
_symmetry.space_group_name_H-M   'P 1'
#
loop_
_entity.id
_entity.type
_entity.pdbx_description
1 polymer ?
#
loop_
_entity_poly.entity_id
_entity_poly.type
_entity_poly.pdbx_seq_one_letter_code
_entity_poly.pdbx_strand_id
1 'polypeptide(L)'
;MNGELVFTVKGATAIAATPIGLAQAGLRERQHLQEWVIAHPEVLGSSIKIVAFEFGSWTGHTGVKEHDRLDVLALDGDGHLLVVELKRDKAPDTVEMQALKYAALVSRFTRDDLDRVHARYRTQTSGQEVSASDAAAELDAWAEITEDSLRLPKIVLMATDFPQTVTATVVFLHQQLGLDIKLLVFQAYQTANDVLVTVSQHYPPPGIEEFVLSPEVNEAQKAKTGKHNRQREANTVARLIGAEVLEQGERFHFHSTPEILATLEEWFTNEPGRRYATWQEDSSSPLVWQADDQPYSPTGLARLILEQGAGKIVVALQGPAYWVNEAGESLVDIANNLPEQEEVPVENHTDRMSAALLPLWEDLDAGILALGPEVSRRSRVRGLKYYGKRKLCDVTVHGDHLSVYVQGLNIKEYPATPSNTIVSGRPQYIHAQLKTSADHHEILGLLQKGLTSQGT
;
A
#
# COMPACT_ATOMS: atom_id res chain seq x y z
N MET A 1 0.51 9.76 36.67
CA MET A 1 -0.66 8.86 36.61
C MET A 1 -1.66 9.48 35.64
N ASN A 2 -1.90 8.83 34.50
CA ASN A 2 -2.70 9.37 33.38
C ASN A 2 -4.22 9.43 33.64
N GLY A 3 -4.68 9.31 34.89
CA GLY A 3 -6.11 9.37 35.24
C GLY A 3 -6.98 8.24 34.67
N GLU A 4 -6.40 7.29 33.94
CA GLU A 4 -7.09 6.15 33.34
C GLU A 4 -7.53 5.14 34.42
N LEU A 5 -8.82 4.76 34.38
CA LEU A 5 -9.41 3.74 35.23
C LEU A 5 -9.66 2.47 34.41
N VAL A 6 -8.99 1.39 34.77
CA VAL A 6 -9.14 0.08 34.14
C VAL A 6 -10.02 -0.80 35.01
N PHE A 7 -10.99 -1.50 34.42
CA PHE A 7 -11.91 -2.37 35.14
C PHE A 7 -11.96 -3.77 34.54
N THR A 8 -12.04 -4.79 35.40
CA THR A 8 -12.47 -6.15 35.02
C THR A 8 -13.99 -6.23 35.14
N VAL A 9 -14.69 -6.59 34.06
CA VAL A 9 -16.16 -6.61 34.00
C VAL A 9 -16.69 -8.04 33.93
N LYS A 10 -17.71 -8.35 34.74
CA LYS A 10 -18.47 -9.60 34.68
C LYS A 10 -19.97 -9.31 34.83
N GLY A 11 -20.72 -9.43 33.73
CA GLY A 11 -22.13 -9.04 33.69
C GLY A 11 -22.30 -7.56 34.02
N ALA A 12 -23.12 -7.25 35.03
CA ALA A 12 -23.34 -5.88 35.51
C ALA A 12 -22.33 -5.38 36.56
N THR A 13 -21.31 -6.19 36.89
CA THR A 13 -20.31 -5.84 37.91
C THR A 13 -18.98 -5.45 37.28
N ALA A 14 -18.33 -4.42 37.82
CA ALA A 14 -17.02 -3.94 37.40
C ALA A 14 -16.13 -3.78 38.63
N ILE A 15 -14.91 -4.32 38.58
CA ILE A 15 -13.90 -4.25 39.64
C ILE A 15 -12.73 -3.46 39.09
N ALA A 16 -12.37 -2.36 39.77
CA ALA A 16 -11.24 -1.54 39.36
C ALA A 16 -9.93 -2.32 39.53
N ALA A 17 -9.10 -2.31 38.50
CA ALA A 17 -7.73 -2.80 38.56
C ALA A 17 -6.86 -1.80 39.33
N THR A 18 -5.88 -2.31 40.08
CA THR A 18 -5.00 -1.46 40.88
C THR A 18 -3.77 -1.07 40.07
N PRO A 19 -3.46 0.22 39.86
CA PRO A 19 -2.26 0.61 39.15
C PRO A 19 -1.02 0.18 39.94
N ILE A 20 -0.06 -0.44 39.24
CA ILE A 20 1.22 -0.89 39.79
C ILE A 20 2.37 -0.46 38.86
N GLY A 21 3.59 -0.40 39.40
CA GLY A 21 4.79 -0.15 38.58
C GLY A 21 5.20 -1.40 37.79
N LEU A 22 5.82 -1.21 36.62
CA LEU A 22 6.33 -2.33 35.81
C LEU A 22 7.33 -3.20 36.57
N ALA A 23 8.22 -2.59 37.38
CA ALA A 23 9.15 -3.33 38.22
C ALA A 23 8.43 -4.21 39.28
N GLN A 24 7.34 -3.71 39.86
CA GLN A 24 6.53 -4.47 40.83
C GLN A 24 5.83 -5.66 40.18
N ALA A 25 5.41 -5.52 38.92
CA ALA A 25 4.87 -6.60 38.11
C ALA A 25 5.93 -7.62 37.65
N GLY A 26 7.21 -7.43 37.99
CA GLY A 26 8.31 -8.29 37.52
C GLY A 26 8.68 -8.07 36.05
N LEU A 27 8.13 -7.04 35.41
CA LEU A 27 8.35 -6.71 34.02
C LEU A 27 9.68 -5.98 33.87
N ARG A 28 10.40 -6.28 32.79
CA ARG A 28 11.76 -5.81 32.53
C ARG A 28 11.83 -5.26 31.12
N GLU A 29 12.66 -4.24 30.91
CA GLU A 29 12.83 -3.56 29.63
C GLU A 29 13.07 -4.55 28.49
N ARG A 30 14.27 -5.14 28.43
CA ARG A 30 14.66 -6.09 27.38
C ARG A 30 13.82 -7.37 27.32
N GLN A 31 13.57 -8.01 28.46
CA GLN A 31 12.92 -9.34 28.48
C GLN A 31 11.41 -9.29 28.22
N HIS A 32 10.77 -8.12 28.32
CA HIS A 32 9.32 -8.00 28.21
C HIS A 32 8.91 -6.85 27.30
N LEU A 33 9.14 -5.59 27.68
CA LEU A 33 8.63 -4.42 26.94
C LEU A 33 9.09 -4.42 25.49
N GLN A 34 10.36 -4.71 25.33
CA GLN A 34 11.08 -4.65 24.09
C GLN A 34 10.61 -5.83 23.17
N GLU A 35 10.39 -7.03 23.73
CA GLU A 35 9.74 -8.16 23.05
C GLU A 35 8.27 -7.89 22.69
N TRP A 36 7.53 -7.15 23.53
CA TRP A 36 6.14 -6.78 23.25
C TRP A 36 6.05 -5.84 22.06
N VAL A 37 6.95 -4.86 21.95
CA VAL A 37 7.00 -3.99 20.77
C VAL A 37 7.33 -4.77 19.51
N ILE A 38 8.17 -5.82 19.58
CA ILE A 38 8.43 -6.71 18.44
C ILE A 38 7.17 -7.49 18.05
N ALA A 39 6.47 -8.06 19.02
CA ALA A 39 5.27 -8.87 18.80
C ALA A 39 4.04 -8.04 18.40
N HIS A 40 3.98 -6.79 18.86
CA HIS A 40 2.86 -5.86 18.68
C HIS A 40 3.35 -4.50 18.19
N PRO A 41 3.94 -4.42 16.97
CA PRO A 41 4.50 -3.17 16.44
C PRO A 41 3.44 -2.08 16.24
N GLU A 42 2.15 -2.43 16.23
CA GLU A 42 1.01 -1.51 16.19
C GLU A 42 1.01 -0.48 17.34
N VAL A 43 1.69 -0.79 18.46
CA VAL A 43 1.87 0.13 19.58
C VAL A 43 2.64 1.40 19.19
N LEU A 44 3.46 1.33 18.14
CA LEU A 44 4.26 2.44 17.63
C LEU A 44 3.50 3.26 16.56
N GLY A 45 2.47 2.68 15.94
CA GLY A 45 1.68 3.28 14.88
C GLY A 45 0.94 2.26 14.01
N SER A 46 0.05 2.72 13.12
CA SER A 46 -0.88 1.85 12.38
C SER A 46 -0.24 0.94 11.31
N SER A 47 1.02 1.15 10.93
CA SER A 47 1.69 0.37 9.88
C SER A 47 3.20 0.38 10.08
N ILE A 48 3.69 -0.48 10.96
CA ILE A 48 5.10 -0.55 11.36
C ILE A 48 5.69 -1.94 11.07
N LYS A 49 6.86 -1.99 10.42
CA LYS A 49 7.70 -3.20 10.26
C LYS A 49 8.97 -3.04 11.08
N ILE A 50 9.25 -4.02 11.94
CA ILE A 50 10.49 -4.05 12.70
C ILE A 50 11.66 -4.36 11.77
N VAL A 51 12.63 -3.45 11.73
CA VAL A 51 13.83 -3.57 10.89
C VAL A 51 14.92 -4.30 11.67
N ALA A 52 15.20 -3.85 12.89
CA ALA A 52 16.19 -4.44 13.76
C ALA A 52 15.93 -4.12 15.23
N PHE A 53 16.61 -4.86 16.09
CA PHE A 53 16.50 -4.74 17.53
C PHE A 53 17.86 -4.75 18.20
N GLU A 54 18.00 -3.94 19.24
CA GLU A 54 19.26 -3.68 19.96
C GLU A 54 20.45 -3.46 19.00
N PHE A 55 20.27 -2.58 18.02
CA PHE A 55 21.25 -2.32 16.98
C PHE A 55 22.43 -1.51 17.52
N GLY A 56 23.61 -2.15 17.57
CA GLY A 56 24.86 -1.56 18.09
C GLY A 56 26.06 -1.70 17.16
N SER A 57 25.85 -1.80 15.85
CA SER A 57 26.95 -1.98 14.86
C SER A 57 27.40 -0.65 14.26
N TRP A 58 27.47 0.40 15.07
CA TRP A 58 27.93 1.72 14.66
C TRP A 58 29.46 1.73 14.55
N THR A 59 29.98 1.62 13.33
CA THR A 59 31.43 1.78 13.08
C THR A 59 31.75 3.26 12.93
N GLY A 60 32.34 3.87 13.96
CA GLY A 60 32.96 5.19 13.82
C GLY A 60 34.19 5.14 12.90
N HIS A 61 34.50 6.25 12.23
CA HIS A 61 35.73 6.42 11.43
C HIS A 61 37.03 6.20 12.23
N THR A 62 36.94 6.10 13.56
CA THR A 62 38.06 5.91 14.49
C THR A 62 38.24 4.46 14.95
N GLY A 63 37.40 3.52 14.49
CA GLY A 63 37.49 2.10 14.85
C GLY A 63 37.02 1.77 16.28
N VAL A 64 36.54 2.75 17.05
CA VAL A 64 35.93 2.53 18.36
C VAL A 64 34.46 2.17 18.15
N LYS A 65 34.05 0.97 18.59
CA LYS A 65 32.64 0.57 18.63
C LYS A 65 31.93 1.43 19.67
N GLU A 66 30.88 2.15 19.27
CA GLU A 66 29.97 2.71 20.26
C GLU A 66 29.30 1.58 21.04
N HIS A 67 29.32 1.67 22.37
CA HIS A 67 28.75 0.65 23.27
C HIS A 67 27.23 0.79 23.43
N ASP A 68 26.68 1.86 22.86
CA ASP A 68 25.28 2.24 22.87
C ASP A 68 24.50 1.50 21.78
N ARG A 69 23.36 0.91 22.16
CA ARG A 69 22.51 0.10 21.26
C ARG A 69 21.15 0.76 21.16
N LEU A 70 20.69 0.98 19.93
CA LEU A 70 19.32 1.42 19.67
C LEU A 70 18.37 0.28 20.00
N ASP A 71 17.39 0.49 20.88
CA ASP A 71 16.45 -0.54 21.30
C ASP A 71 15.65 -1.12 20.12
N VAL A 72 14.94 -0.28 19.37
CA VAL A 72 14.20 -0.71 18.17
C VAL A 72 14.46 0.25 17.02
N LEU A 73 14.77 -0.34 15.87
CA LEU A 73 14.68 0.32 14.57
C LEU A 73 13.50 -0.27 13.83
N ALA A 74 12.62 0.57 13.34
CA ALA A 74 11.47 0.15 12.54
C ALA A 74 11.33 1.00 11.28
N LEU A 75 10.43 0.58 10.41
CA LEU A 75 10.06 1.26 9.16
C LEU A 75 8.54 1.44 9.16
N ASP A 76 8.08 2.67 8.94
CA ASP A 76 6.65 2.89 8.76
C ASP A 76 6.20 2.65 7.31
N GLY A 77 4.89 2.61 7.11
CA GLY A 77 4.28 2.45 5.79
C GLY A 77 4.51 3.61 4.81
N ASP A 78 5.16 4.71 5.25
CA ASP A 78 5.58 5.83 4.41
C ASP A 78 7.07 5.75 4.04
N GLY A 79 7.77 4.68 4.43
CA GLY A 79 9.19 4.48 4.15
C GLY A 79 10.13 5.23 5.09
N HIS A 80 9.62 5.88 6.15
CA HIS A 80 10.46 6.57 7.12
C HIS A 80 10.95 5.61 8.20
N LEU A 81 12.22 5.76 8.57
CA LEU A 81 12.78 5.03 9.70
C LEU A 81 12.16 5.54 11.01
N LEU A 82 11.87 4.63 11.93
CA LEU A 82 11.45 4.92 13.29
C LEU A 82 12.53 4.47 14.26
N VAL A 83 13.02 5.41 15.05
CA VAL A 83 13.95 5.19 16.16
C VAL A 83 13.13 5.14 17.45
N VAL A 84 13.10 3.98 18.09
CA VAL A 84 12.39 3.82 19.36
C VAL A 84 13.38 3.58 20.49
N GLU A 85 13.26 4.38 21.54
CA GLU A 85 13.98 4.21 22.80
C GLU A 85 12.98 3.86 23.89
N LEU A 86 13.26 2.80 24.64
CA LEU A 86 12.40 2.32 25.72
C LEU A 86 13.08 2.53 27.07
N LYS A 87 12.28 2.90 28.06
CA LYS A 87 12.64 2.90 29.48
C LYS A 87 11.57 2.17 30.26
N ARG A 88 11.97 1.18 31.07
CA ARG A 88 11.02 0.48 31.97
C ARG A 88 10.40 1.42 32.99
N ASP A 89 11.18 2.34 33.55
CA ASP A 89 10.74 3.24 34.60
C ASP A 89 10.57 4.66 34.04
N LYS A 90 10.51 5.66 34.92
CA LYS A 90 10.53 7.07 34.50
C LYS A 90 11.78 7.33 33.66
N ALA A 91 11.60 8.00 32.52
CA ALA A 91 12.71 8.31 31.64
C ALA A 91 13.74 9.23 32.33
N PRO A 92 15.05 9.01 32.11
CA PRO A 92 16.08 9.97 32.51
C PRO A 92 15.87 11.34 31.83
N ASP A 93 16.39 12.40 32.45
CA ASP A 93 16.34 13.79 31.92
C ASP A 93 17.08 14.00 30.59
N THR A 94 17.73 12.95 30.05
CA THR A 94 18.55 13.01 28.83
C THR A 94 18.13 11.98 27.78
N VAL A 95 16.98 11.32 27.95
CA VAL A 95 16.54 10.22 27.07
C VAL A 95 16.39 10.69 25.61
N GLU A 96 15.94 11.92 25.42
CA GLU A 96 15.75 12.55 24.12
C GLU A 96 17.07 12.77 23.40
N MET A 97 18.18 13.05 24.13
CA MET A 97 19.50 13.18 23.53
C MET A 97 20.01 11.84 22.99
N GLN A 98 19.71 10.74 23.67
CA GLN A 98 20.05 9.39 23.21
C GLN A 98 19.26 9.05 21.93
N ALA A 99 17.96 9.32 21.92
CA ALA A 99 17.14 9.08 20.73
C ALA A 99 17.55 9.98 19.55
N LEU A 100 17.88 11.25 19.79
CA LEU A 100 18.41 12.16 18.76
C LEU A 100 19.75 11.68 18.22
N LYS A 101 20.64 11.17 19.08
CA LYS A 101 21.89 10.56 18.65
C LYS A 101 21.60 9.41 17.70
N TYR A 102 20.72 8.47 18.05
CA TYR A 102 20.39 7.35 17.16
C TYR A 102 19.70 7.80 15.87
N ALA A 103 18.77 8.76 15.94
CA ALA A 103 18.15 9.35 14.75
C ALA A 103 19.21 9.91 13.79
N ALA A 104 20.20 10.65 14.30
CA ALA A 104 21.29 11.17 13.49
C ALA A 104 22.25 10.09 12.94
N LEU A 105 22.35 8.94 13.62
CA LEU A 105 23.14 7.80 13.13
C LEU A 105 22.39 7.03 12.03
N VAL A 106 21.09 6.71 12.23
CA VAL A 106 20.28 5.99 11.24
C VAL A 106 19.96 6.85 10.02
N SER A 107 19.92 8.19 10.14
CA SER A 107 19.66 9.10 9.03
C SER A 107 20.73 9.07 7.93
N ARG A 108 21.85 8.40 8.21
CA ARG A 108 22.95 8.18 7.26
C ARG A 108 22.90 6.80 6.61
N PHE A 109 21.89 5.99 6.90
CA PHE A 109 21.71 4.70 6.24
C PHE A 109 21.50 4.90 4.75
N THR A 110 22.29 4.19 3.97
CA THR A 110 21.96 3.90 2.58
C THR A 110 20.93 2.78 2.51
N ARG A 111 20.36 2.57 1.32
CA ARG A 111 19.45 1.44 1.12
C ARG A 111 20.11 0.10 1.43
N ASP A 112 21.33 -0.10 0.93
CA ASP A 112 22.14 -1.30 1.18
C ASP A 112 22.42 -1.52 2.68
N ASP A 113 22.61 -0.45 3.45
CA ASP A 113 22.77 -0.54 4.91
C ASP A 113 21.49 -1.06 5.55
N LEU A 114 20.33 -0.51 5.18
CA LEU A 114 19.04 -0.91 5.71
C LEU A 114 18.75 -2.39 5.43
N ASP A 115 18.94 -2.82 4.18
CA ASP A 115 18.68 -4.20 3.75
C ASP A 115 19.58 -5.19 4.50
N ARG A 116 20.87 -4.85 4.65
CA ARG A 116 21.83 -5.67 5.40
C ARG A 116 21.49 -5.74 6.90
N VAL A 117 21.06 -4.63 7.48
CA VAL A 117 20.64 -4.57 8.88
C VAL A 117 19.40 -5.46 9.09
N HIS A 118 18.43 -5.39 8.18
CA HIS A 118 17.22 -6.20 8.25
C HIS A 118 17.50 -7.69 8.03
N ALA A 119 18.30 -8.05 7.03
CA ALA A 119 18.72 -9.43 6.77
C ALA A 119 19.37 -10.09 7.99
N ARG A 120 20.25 -9.34 8.68
CA ARG A 120 20.88 -9.80 9.92
C ARG A 120 19.86 -10.06 11.03
N TYR A 121 18.90 -9.15 11.21
CA TYR A 121 17.82 -9.33 12.18
C TYR A 121 16.98 -10.57 11.86
N ARG A 122 16.53 -10.71 10.60
CA ARG A 122 15.74 -11.86 10.14
C ARG A 122 16.50 -13.18 10.31
N THR A 123 17.80 -13.18 10.05
CA THR A 123 18.66 -14.35 10.28
C THR A 123 18.72 -14.76 11.75
N GLN A 124 18.85 -13.78 12.65
CA GLN A 124 18.90 -14.02 14.09
C GLN A 124 17.57 -14.54 14.64
N THR A 125 16.44 -14.00 14.16
CA THR A 125 15.12 -14.35 14.68
C THR A 125 14.57 -15.65 14.09
N SER A 126 14.81 -15.93 12.80
CA SER A 126 14.33 -17.16 12.15
C SER A 126 15.26 -18.36 12.36
N GLY A 127 16.54 -18.12 12.68
CA GLY A 127 17.57 -19.15 12.72
C GLY A 127 18.01 -19.67 11.34
N GLN A 128 17.47 -19.10 10.25
CA GLN A 128 17.84 -19.40 8.88
C GLN A 128 18.59 -18.22 8.26
N GLU A 129 19.58 -18.48 7.41
CA GLU A 129 20.31 -17.41 6.73
C GLU A 129 19.40 -16.69 5.73
N VAL A 130 19.24 -15.38 5.91
CA VAL A 130 18.44 -14.51 5.03
C VAL A 130 19.38 -13.58 4.29
N SER A 131 19.27 -13.54 2.96
CA SER A 131 20.11 -12.67 2.13
C SER A 131 19.65 -11.21 2.20
N ALA A 132 20.56 -10.27 1.87
CA ALA A 132 20.19 -8.86 1.75
C ALA A 132 19.10 -8.63 0.68
N SER A 133 19.09 -9.43 -0.38
CA SER A 133 18.08 -9.34 -1.46
C SER A 133 16.69 -9.75 -0.99
N ASP A 134 16.58 -10.82 -0.19
CA ASP A 134 15.29 -11.26 0.34
C ASP A 134 14.76 -10.25 1.37
N ALA A 135 15.65 -9.73 2.22
CA ALA A 135 15.31 -8.68 3.16
C ALA A 135 14.88 -7.39 2.44
N ALA A 136 15.54 -7.02 1.33
CA ALA A 136 15.15 -5.88 0.51
C ALA A 136 13.74 -6.07 -0.05
N ALA A 137 13.44 -7.25 -0.61
CA ALA A 137 12.10 -7.56 -1.13
C ALA A 137 11.02 -7.50 -0.04
N GLU A 138 11.30 -7.97 1.18
CA GLU A 138 10.41 -7.84 2.33
C GLU A 138 10.14 -6.37 2.73
N LEU A 139 11.16 -5.50 2.61
CA LEU A 139 11.05 -4.08 2.92
C LEU A 139 10.33 -3.31 1.80
N ASP A 140 10.58 -3.65 0.53
CA ASP A 140 9.92 -3.07 -0.64
C ASP A 140 8.43 -3.45 -0.72
N ALA A 141 8.10 -4.67 -0.30
CA ALA A 141 6.71 -5.08 -0.13
C ALA A 141 5.99 -4.28 0.96
N TRP A 142 6.74 -3.68 1.91
CA TRP A 142 6.18 -2.91 3.02
C TRP A 142 5.96 -1.44 2.68
N ALA A 143 6.98 -0.78 2.13
CA ALA A 143 6.93 0.65 1.83
C ALA A 143 7.86 1.03 0.67
N GLU A 144 7.53 2.13 -0.02
CA GLU A 144 8.50 2.76 -0.92
C GLU A 144 9.53 3.50 -0.09
N ILE A 145 10.78 3.03 -0.15
CA ILE A 145 11.88 3.60 0.64
C ILE A 145 12.77 4.42 -0.30
N THR A 146 12.78 5.72 -0.07
CA THR A 146 13.62 6.68 -0.80
C THR A 146 14.76 7.18 0.08
N GLU A 147 15.84 7.69 -0.51
CA GLU A 147 16.93 8.31 0.26
C GLU A 147 16.41 9.43 1.19
N ASP A 148 15.45 10.23 0.73
CA ASP A 148 14.90 11.32 1.52
C ASP A 148 14.07 10.82 2.71
N SER A 149 13.31 9.74 2.54
CA SER A 149 12.57 9.11 3.65
C SER A 149 13.50 8.50 4.71
N LEU A 150 14.68 8.01 4.31
CA LEU A 150 15.68 7.48 5.24
C LEU A 150 16.41 8.60 6.02
N ARG A 151 16.58 9.78 5.42
CA ARG A 151 17.29 10.93 6.02
C ARG A 151 16.51 11.63 7.13
N LEU A 152 15.19 11.41 7.24
CA LEU A 152 14.33 12.05 8.23
C LEU A 152 13.62 11.02 9.12
N PRO A 153 14.34 10.36 10.05
CA PRO A 153 13.74 9.38 10.94
C PRO A 153 12.75 10.02 11.90
N LYS A 154 11.66 9.31 12.17
CA LYS A 154 10.73 9.60 13.26
C LYS A 154 11.28 9.05 14.56
N ILE A 155 10.95 9.68 15.67
CA ILE A 155 11.44 9.32 17.01
C ILE A 155 10.26 8.93 17.91
N VAL A 156 10.37 7.82 18.60
CA VAL A 156 9.39 7.40 19.61
C VAL A 156 10.12 7.10 20.92
N LEU A 157 9.74 7.81 21.98
CA LEU A 157 10.23 7.55 23.33
C LEU A 157 9.12 6.84 24.11
N MET A 158 9.42 5.72 24.75
CA MET A 158 8.47 4.99 25.57
C MET A 158 8.97 4.84 27.01
N ALA A 159 8.18 5.27 28.00
CA ALA A 159 8.54 5.18 29.42
C ALA A 159 7.31 5.06 30.33
N THR A 160 7.45 4.89 31.65
CA THR A 160 6.27 5.00 32.54
C THR A 160 5.90 6.44 32.88
N ASP A 161 6.83 7.37 32.72
CA ASP A 161 6.66 8.80 32.96
C ASP A 161 7.80 9.57 32.29
N PHE A 162 7.59 10.84 31.96
CA PHE A 162 8.60 11.73 31.41
C PHE A 162 8.78 12.96 32.31
N PRO A 163 10.03 13.38 32.59
CA PRO A 163 10.27 14.68 33.19
C PRO A 163 9.67 15.83 32.35
N GLN A 164 9.27 16.91 33.01
CA GLN A 164 8.74 18.09 32.32
C GLN A 164 9.78 18.73 31.39
N THR A 165 11.06 18.65 31.75
CA THR A 165 12.20 19.09 30.95
C THR A 165 12.28 18.32 29.63
N VAL A 166 12.22 16.98 29.67
CA VAL A 166 12.17 16.12 28.47
C VAL A 166 10.97 16.49 27.59
N THR A 167 9.79 16.64 28.20
CA THR A 167 8.56 16.99 27.47
C THR A 167 8.69 18.37 26.80
N ALA A 168 9.22 19.38 27.51
CA ALA A 168 9.42 20.71 26.96
C ALA A 168 10.40 20.72 25.78
N THR A 169 11.49 19.97 25.87
CA THR A 169 12.45 19.79 24.78
C THR A 169 11.77 19.14 23.56
N VAL A 170 11.04 18.05 23.77
CA VAL A 170 10.32 17.32 22.72
C VAL A 170 9.27 18.20 22.04
N VAL A 171 8.53 19.00 22.81
CA VAL A 171 7.57 19.98 22.27
C VAL A 171 8.27 21.01 21.39
N PHE A 172 9.40 21.56 21.83
CA PHE A 172 10.19 22.52 21.04
C PHE A 172 10.69 21.89 19.74
N LEU A 173 11.27 20.69 19.79
CA LEU A 173 11.75 19.97 18.61
C LEU A 173 10.63 19.68 17.62
N HIS A 174 9.45 19.28 18.10
CA HIS A 174 8.31 18.99 17.24
C HIS A 174 7.69 20.27 16.65
N GLN A 175 7.32 21.24 17.48
CA GLN A 175 6.54 22.40 17.04
C GLN A 175 7.39 23.47 16.34
N GLN A 176 8.63 23.67 16.79
CA GLN A 176 9.49 24.75 16.26
C GLN A 176 10.44 24.24 15.19
N LEU A 177 10.93 23.00 15.30
CA LEU A 177 11.88 22.42 14.35
C LEU A 177 11.28 21.36 13.42
N GLY A 178 10.02 20.98 13.63
CA GLY A 178 9.31 20.05 12.74
C GLY A 178 9.72 18.59 12.84
N LEU A 179 10.45 18.19 13.90
CA LEU A 179 10.83 16.78 14.10
C LEU A 179 9.60 15.95 14.48
N ASP A 180 9.38 14.84 13.80
CA ASP A 180 8.32 13.90 14.16
C ASP A 180 8.76 13.06 15.37
N ILE A 181 8.37 13.50 16.56
CA ILE A 181 8.74 12.88 17.83
C ILE A 181 7.52 12.66 18.72
N LYS A 182 7.39 11.43 19.24
CA LYS A 182 6.29 10.99 20.10
C LYS A 182 6.78 10.53 21.47
N LEU A 183 5.95 10.78 22.48
CA LEU A 183 6.11 10.24 23.82
C LEU A 183 4.95 9.27 24.09
N LEU A 184 5.27 8.01 24.36
CA LEU A 184 4.32 6.97 24.74
C LEU A 184 4.56 6.55 26.19
N VAL A 185 3.48 6.32 26.93
CA VAL A 185 3.53 5.98 28.35
C VAL A 185 2.96 4.59 28.60
N PHE A 186 3.77 3.74 29.24
CA PHE A 186 3.35 2.46 29.79
C PHE A 186 2.71 2.64 31.17
N GLN A 187 1.59 1.96 31.42
CA GLN A 187 1.02 1.81 32.75
C GLN A 187 0.59 0.36 32.99
N ALA A 188 1.06 -0.24 34.09
CA ALA A 188 0.62 -1.56 34.49
C ALA A 188 -0.51 -1.50 35.54
N TYR A 189 -1.38 -2.50 35.49
CA TYR A 189 -2.49 -2.68 36.40
C TYR A 189 -2.56 -4.13 36.87
N GLN A 190 -2.72 -4.33 38.17
CA GLN A 190 -3.01 -5.62 38.78
C GLN A 190 -4.53 -5.84 38.84
N THR A 191 -4.99 -6.92 38.22
CA THR A 191 -6.35 -7.46 38.41
C THR A 191 -6.30 -8.64 39.39
N ALA A 192 -7.43 -9.29 39.64
CA ALA A 192 -7.48 -10.47 40.49
C ALA A 192 -6.62 -11.64 39.96
N ASN A 193 -6.49 -11.77 38.64
CA ASN A 193 -5.85 -12.93 38.00
C ASN A 193 -4.63 -12.53 37.15
N ASP A 194 -4.65 -11.35 36.55
CA ASP A 194 -3.71 -10.97 35.49
C ASP A 194 -3.09 -9.59 35.72
N VAL A 195 -1.95 -9.37 35.08
CA VAL A 195 -1.36 -8.03 34.91
C VAL A 195 -1.73 -7.51 33.53
N LEU A 196 -2.36 -6.33 33.50
CA LEU A 196 -2.67 -5.62 32.27
C LEU A 196 -1.67 -4.48 32.08
N VAL A 197 -1.26 -4.21 30.83
CA VAL A 197 -0.41 -3.07 30.49
C VAL A 197 -1.12 -2.25 29.43
N THR A 198 -1.29 -0.95 29.70
CA THR A 198 -1.76 0.01 28.71
C THR A 198 -0.58 0.82 28.17
N VAL A 199 -0.70 1.24 26.91
CA VAL A 199 0.22 2.18 26.28
C VAL A 199 -0.62 3.34 25.76
N SER A 200 -0.25 4.54 26.18
CA SER A 200 -1.00 5.77 25.83
C SER A 200 -0.06 6.82 25.26
N GLN A 201 -0.54 7.62 24.31
CA GLN A 201 0.25 8.72 23.78
C GLN A 201 0.21 9.90 24.75
N HIS A 202 1.38 10.27 25.28
CA HIS A 202 1.55 11.45 26.12
C HIS A 202 1.77 12.71 25.27
N TYR A 203 2.58 12.60 24.21
CA TYR A 203 2.83 13.69 23.28
C TYR A 203 2.97 13.19 21.82
N PRO A 204 2.43 13.90 20.83
CA PRO A 204 1.44 14.97 20.99
C PRO A 204 0.18 14.43 21.68
N PRO A 205 -0.48 15.15 22.60
CA PRO A 205 -1.66 14.63 23.27
C PRO A 205 -2.73 14.23 22.24
N PRO A 206 -3.29 13.01 22.34
CA PRO A 206 -4.32 12.56 21.40
C PRO A 206 -5.51 13.52 21.45
N GLY A 207 -6.00 13.95 20.29
CA GLY A 207 -7.12 14.87 20.18
C GLY A 207 -6.79 16.38 20.16
N ILE A 208 -5.53 16.81 20.35
CA ILE A 208 -5.17 18.23 20.13
C ILE A 208 -5.33 18.65 18.66
N GLU A 209 -5.16 17.70 17.75
CA GLU A 209 -5.42 17.89 16.31
C GLU A 209 -6.92 17.99 15.99
N GLU A 210 -7.80 17.47 16.86
CA GLU A 210 -9.27 17.56 16.73
C GLU A 210 -9.85 18.87 17.31
N PHE A 211 -9.14 19.52 18.25
CA PHE A 211 -9.63 20.73 18.94
C PHE A 211 -8.95 22.04 18.52
N VAL A 212 -7.80 22.00 17.85
CA VAL A 212 -7.22 23.20 17.22
C VAL A 212 -7.63 23.21 15.75
N LEU A 213 -8.80 23.81 15.47
CA LEU A 213 -9.18 24.22 14.12
C LEU A 213 -8.25 25.36 13.64
N SER A 214 -6.99 25.03 13.34
CA SER A 214 -6.12 25.84 12.50
C SER A 214 -6.24 25.33 11.06
N PRO A 215 -6.58 26.18 10.07
CA PRO A 215 -6.58 25.81 8.66
C PRO A 215 -5.26 25.15 8.22
N GLU A 216 -4.13 25.61 8.75
CA GLU A 216 -2.79 25.15 8.37
C GLU A 216 -2.47 23.74 8.89
N VAL A 217 -2.90 23.40 10.11
CA VAL A 217 -2.70 22.04 10.68
C VAL A 217 -3.62 21.04 10.01
N ASN A 218 -4.86 21.44 9.70
CA ASN A 218 -5.82 20.62 8.98
C ASN A 218 -5.35 20.38 7.52
N GLU A 219 -4.81 21.39 6.85
CA GLU A 219 -4.21 21.24 5.52
C GLU A 219 -2.95 20.39 5.55
N ALA A 220 -2.06 20.57 6.53
CA ALA A 220 -0.84 19.76 6.65
C ALA A 220 -1.16 18.29 6.98
N GLN A 221 -2.15 18.02 7.84
CA GLN A 221 -2.59 16.65 8.13
C GLN A 221 -3.39 16.03 6.98
N LYS A 222 -4.28 16.78 6.31
CA LYS A 222 -4.95 16.32 5.08
C LYS A 222 -3.95 16.11 3.96
N ALA A 223 -2.90 16.90 3.88
CA ALA A 223 -1.81 16.71 2.92
C ALA A 223 -0.97 15.48 3.29
N LYS A 224 -0.63 15.26 4.57
CA LYS A 224 0.10 14.07 5.03
C LYS A 224 -0.72 12.78 4.85
N THR A 225 -1.97 12.73 5.34
CA THR A 225 -2.87 11.57 5.15
C THR A 225 -3.28 11.39 3.68
N GLY A 226 -3.47 12.48 2.94
CA GLY A 226 -3.69 12.45 1.50
C GLY A 226 -2.48 11.92 0.73
N LYS A 227 -1.26 12.30 1.12
CA LYS A 227 -0.01 11.76 0.54
C LYS A 227 0.16 10.29 0.88
N HIS A 228 -0.09 9.90 2.13
CA HIS A 228 -0.04 8.50 2.57
C HIS A 228 -1.06 7.63 1.80
N ASN A 229 -2.30 8.08 1.65
CA ASN A 229 -3.32 7.32 0.90
C ASN A 229 -3.00 7.24 -0.59
N ARG A 230 -2.55 8.35 -1.20
CA ARG A 230 -2.08 8.36 -2.60
C ARG A 230 -0.91 7.41 -2.82
N GLN A 231 0.02 7.33 -1.87
CA GLN A 231 1.16 6.42 -1.96
C GLN A 231 0.75 4.95 -1.89
N ARG A 232 -0.10 4.58 -0.92
CA ARG A 232 -0.64 3.20 -0.82
C ARG A 232 -1.44 2.80 -2.05
N GLU A 233 -2.23 3.71 -2.58
CA GLU A 233 -2.97 3.53 -3.82
C GLU A 233 -2.02 3.34 -5.00
N ALA A 234 -1.02 4.22 -5.17
CA ALA A 234 -0.01 4.09 -6.22
C ALA A 234 0.72 2.74 -6.13
N ASN A 235 1.09 2.29 -4.92
CA ASN A 235 1.72 0.98 -4.71
C ASN A 235 0.78 -0.17 -5.08
N THR A 236 -0.51 -0.11 -4.71
CA THR A 236 -1.51 -1.14 -5.05
C THR A 236 -1.68 -1.23 -6.56
N VAL A 237 -1.88 -0.10 -7.24
CA VAL A 237 -2.08 -0.03 -8.68
C VAL A 237 -0.82 -0.47 -9.43
N ALA A 238 0.36 -0.04 -9.01
CA ALA A 238 1.62 -0.44 -9.61
C ALA A 238 1.85 -1.95 -9.51
N ARG A 239 1.54 -2.56 -8.36
CA ARG A 239 1.63 -4.01 -8.17
C ARG A 239 0.65 -4.77 -9.08
N LEU A 240 -0.57 -4.29 -9.22
CA LEU A 240 -1.58 -4.90 -10.10
C LEU A 240 -1.17 -4.81 -11.58
N ILE A 241 -0.69 -3.64 -12.03
CA ILE A 241 -0.19 -3.46 -13.40
C ILE A 241 1.03 -4.34 -13.64
N GLY A 242 2.02 -4.32 -12.73
CA GLY A 242 3.26 -5.09 -12.86
C GLY A 242 3.05 -6.61 -12.82
N ALA A 243 2.06 -7.08 -12.07
CA ALA A 243 1.69 -8.50 -12.03
C ALA A 243 0.78 -8.91 -13.20
N GLU A 244 0.24 -7.96 -13.96
CA GLU A 244 -0.50 -8.23 -15.19
C GLU A 244 -1.74 -9.12 -15.00
N VAL A 245 -2.33 -9.08 -13.79
CA VAL A 245 -3.43 -9.95 -13.32
C VAL A 245 -4.83 -9.41 -13.58
N LEU A 246 -4.97 -8.22 -14.14
CA LEU A 246 -6.26 -7.62 -14.49
C LEU A 246 -6.39 -7.51 -16.01
N GLU A 247 -7.61 -7.70 -16.51
CA GLU A 247 -7.92 -7.55 -17.93
C GLU A 247 -8.25 -6.10 -18.25
N GLN A 248 -7.85 -5.63 -19.44
CA GLN A 248 -8.28 -4.32 -19.89
C GLN A 248 -9.79 -4.31 -20.08
N GLY A 249 -10.46 -3.30 -19.52
CA GLY A 249 -11.92 -3.23 -19.52
C GLY A 249 -12.59 -4.06 -18.42
N GLU A 250 -11.84 -4.78 -17.57
CA GLU A 250 -12.40 -5.57 -16.46
C GLU A 250 -13.28 -4.69 -15.57
N ARG A 251 -14.49 -5.17 -15.27
CA ARG A 251 -15.52 -4.37 -14.61
C ARG A 251 -15.43 -4.52 -13.10
N PHE A 252 -15.39 -3.39 -12.42
CA PHE A 252 -15.48 -3.27 -10.97
C PHE A 252 -16.77 -2.55 -10.60
N HIS A 253 -17.35 -2.93 -9.47
CA HIS A 253 -18.48 -2.22 -8.88
C HIS A 253 -18.08 -1.58 -7.55
N PHE A 254 -18.71 -0.45 -7.26
CA PHE A 254 -18.54 0.25 -6.00
C PHE A 254 -19.15 -0.57 -4.86
N HIS A 255 -18.36 -0.79 -3.81
CA HIS A 255 -18.73 -1.50 -2.61
C HIS A 255 -18.47 -0.63 -1.37
N SER A 256 -19.36 -0.71 -0.38
CA SER A 256 -19.21 -0.07 0.92
C SER A 256 -20.07 -0.78 1.97
N THR A 257 -20.15 -0.25 3.19
CA THR A 257 -21.00 -0.83 4.23
C THR A 257 -22.48 -0.79 3.82
N PRO A 258 -23.32 -1.73 4.28
CA PRO A 258 -24.74 -1.79 3.93
C PRO A 258 -25.48 -0.48 4.19
N GLU A 259 -25.12 0.26 5.25
CA GLU A 259 -25.72 1.54 5.59
C GLU A 259 -25.42 2.61 4.54
N ILE A 260 -24.17 2.65 4.03
CA ILE A 260 -23.78 3.59 2.98
C ILE A 260 -24.41 3.20 1.66
N LEU A 261 -24.41 1.90 1.31
CA LEU A 261 -25.04 1.43 0.07
C LEU A 261 -26.54 1.73 0.05
N ALA A 262 -27.24 1.56 1.17
CA ALA A 262 -28.65 1.92 1.27
C ALA A 262 -28.91 3.40 0.97
N THR A 263 -28.01 4.31 1.37
CA THR A 263 -28.13 5.73 1.03
C THR A 263 -27.85 6.04 -0.45
N LEU A 264 -27.08 5.19 -1.13
CA LEU A 264 -26.69 5.35 -2.53
C LEU A 264 -27.68 4.68 -3.50
N GLU A 265 -28.56 3.79 -3.03
CA GLU A 265 -29.35 2.92 -3.89
C GLU A 265 -30.29 3.69 -4.84
N GLU A 266 -30.94 4.75 -4.37
CA GLU A 266 -31.77 5.63 -5.21
C GLU A 266 -30.91 6.37 -6.25
N TRP A 267 -29.72 6.83 -5.85
CA TRP A 267 -28.78 7.54 -6.72
C TRP A 267 -28.22 6.64 -7.83
N PHE A 268 -27.94 5.37 -7.52
CA PHE A 268 -27.56 4.34 -8.50
C PHE A 268 -28.74 3.90 -9.37
N THR A 269 -29.95 3.82 -8.82
CA THR A 269 -31.14 3.44 -9.61
C THR A 269 -31.43 4.46 -10.72
N ASN A 270 -31.23 5.75 -10.42
CA ASN A 270 -31.43 6.82 -11.41
C ASN A 270 -30.41 6.77 -12.55
N GLU A 271 -29.15 6.43 -12.28
CA GLU A 271 -28.10 6.24 -13.28
C GLU A 271 -27.23 5.02 -12.92
N PRO A 272 -27.58 3.82 -13.43
CA PRO A 272 -26.90 2.57 -13.05
C PRO A 272 -25.40 2.56 -13.33
N GLY A 273 -24.93 3.31 -14.34
CA GLY A 273 -23.51 3.45 -14.67
C GLY A 273 -22.67 4.01 -13.51
N ARG A 274 -23.26 4.79 -12.60
CA ARG A 274 -22.55 5.37 -11.45
C ARG A 274 -21.96 4.34 -10.51
N ARG A 275 -22.50 3.12 -10.50
CA ARG A 275 -22.05 2.02 -9.64
C ARG A 275 -20.79 1.35 -10.17
N TYR A 276 -20.40 1.55 -11.42
CA TYR A 276 -19.42 0.72 -12.10
C TYR A 276 -18.26 1.53 -12.69
N ALA A 277 -17.09 0.91 -12.69
CA ALA A 277 -15.91 1.40 -13.38
C ALA A 277 -15.25 0.24 -14.14
N THR A 278 -14.49 0.54 -15.19
CA THR A 278 -13.70 -0.44 -15.93
C THR A 278 -12.22 -0.18 -15.76
N TRP A 279 -11.42 -1.24 -15.65
CA TRP A 279 -9.98 -1.16 -15.50
C TRP A 279 -9.28 -0.72 -16.79
N GLN A 280 -8.25 0.10 -16.63
CA GLN A 280 -7.25 0.41 -17.65
C GLN A 280 -5.86 0.42 -17.04
N GLU A 281 -4.84 0.12 -17.85
CA GLU A 281 -3.45 0.14 -17.39
C GLU A 281 -2.87 1.57 -17.39
N ASP A 282 -3.29 2.34 -16.39
CA ASP A 282 -2.75 3.67 -16.09
C ASP A 282 -2.40 3.72 -14.61
N SER A 283 -1.14 4.06 -14.30
CA SER A 283 -0.66 4.05 -12.91
C SER A 283 -1.27 5.13 -12.03
N SER A 284 -1.85 6.18 -12.64
CA SER A 284 -2.45 7.32 -11.93
C SER A 284 -3.97 7.21 -11.85
N SER A 285 -4.60 6.76 -12.94
CA SER A 285 -6.05 6.79 -13.13
C SER A 285 -6.55 5.49 -13.76
N PRO A 286 -6.43 4.35 -13.05
CA PRO A 286 -6.73 3.03 -13.60
C PRO A 286 -8.23 2.72 -13.75
N LEU A 287 -9.12 3.55 -13.18
CA LEU A 287 -10.56 3.29 -13.23
C LEU A 287 -11.27 4.29 -14.15
N VAL A 288 -11.90 3.79 -15.20
CA VAL A 288 -12.77 4.61 -16.04
C VAL A 288 -14.21 4.49 -15.55
N TRP A 289 -14.81 5.60 -15.12
CA TRP A 289 -16.16 5.59 -14.56
C TRP A 289 -17.20 5.43 -15.67
N GLN A 290 -18.17 4.52 -15.49
CA GLN A 290 -19.20 4.29 -16.52
C GLN A 290 -20.25 5.42 -16.59
N ALA A 291 -20.27 6.37 -15.66
CA ALA A 291 -21.22 7.48 -15.71
C ALA A 291 -20.82 8.58 -16.71
N ASP A 292 -19.51 8.81 -16.91
CA ASP A 292 -19.00 9.93 -17.73
C ASP A 292 -17.81 9.57 -18.63
N ASP A 293 -17.41 8.29 -18.66
CA ASP A 293 -16.27 7.77 -19.42
C ASP A 293 -14.92 8.44 -19.08
N GLN A 294 -14.80 9.15 -17.95
CA GLN A 294 -13.55 9.76 -17.52
C GLN A 294 -12.69 8.81 -16.67
N PRO A 295 -11.35 8.92 -16.77
CA PRO A 295 -10.43 8.15 -15.93
C PRO A 295 -10.27 8.80 -14.56
N TYR A 296 -10.19 7.97 -13.52
CA TYR A 296 -10.05 8.36 -12.13
C TYR A 296 -9.08 7.45 -11.38
N SER A 297 -8.49 8.02 -10.34
CA SER A 297 -7.84 7.24 -9.30
C SER A 297 -8.91 6.50 -8.46
N PRO A 298 -8.65 5.27 -7.97
CA PRO A 298 -9.53 4.55 -7.06
C PRO A 298 -10.07 5.39 -5.90
N THR A 299 -9.20 6.18 -5.26
CA THR A 299 -9.60 7.07 -4.16
C THR A 299 -10.42 8.24 -4.65
N GLY A 300 -10.03 8.86 -5.77
CA GLY A 300 -10.74 9.99 -6.35
C GLY A 300 -12.19 9.64 -6.71
N LEU A 301 -12.39 8.49 -7.36
CA LEU A 301 -13.72 8.06 -7.77
C LEU A 301 -14.60 7.63 -6.59
N ALA A 302 -14.03 6.89 -5.64
CA ALA A 302 -14.77 6.48 -4.44
C ALA A 302 -15.23 7.70 -3.62
N ARG A 303 -14.38 8.72 -3.50
CA ARG A 303 -14.72 10.00 -2.88
C ARG A 303 -15.87 10.69 -3.60
N LEU A 304 -15.78 10.80 -4.93
CA LEU A 304 -16.79 11.45 -5.77
C LEU A 304 -18.18 10.83 -5.57
N ILE A 305 -18.25 9.49 -5.57
CA ILE A 305 -19.49 8.74 -5.34
C ILE A 305 -20.06 9.00 -3.94
N LEU A 306 -19.21 8.99 -2.90
CA LEU A 306 -19.64 9.22 -1.52
C LEU A 306 -20.12 10.67 -1.28
N GLU A 307 -19.46 11.65 -1.89
CA GLU A 307 -19.80 13.06 -1.76
C GLU A 307 -21.07 13.41 -2.54
N GLN A 308 -21.20 12.95 -3.78
CA GLN A 308 -22.36 13.26 -4.63
C GLN A 308 -23.58 12.39 -4.34
N GLY A 309 -23.38 11.10 -4.07
CA GLY A 309 -24.48 10.15 -3.90
C GLY A 309 -24.97 10.04 -2.45
N ALA A 310 -24.08 10.11 -1.46
CA ALA A 310 -24.44 9.95 -0.05
C ALA A 310 -24.38 11.27 0.75
N GLY A 311 -23.99 12.39 0.12
CA GLY A 311 -23.86 13.68 0.77
C GLY A 311 -22.82 13.71 1.90
N LYS A 312 -21.87 12.76 1.91
CA LYS A 312 -20.86 12.62 2.96
C LYS A 312 -19.56 13.28 2.54
N ILE A 313 -19.06 14.20 3.36
CA ILE A 313 -17.68 14.72 3.23
C ILE A 313 -16.74 13.68 3.84
N VAL A 314 -15.95 13.02 3.00
CA VAL A 314 -15.05 11.95 3.44
C VAL A 314 -13.64 12.50 3.53
N VAL A 315 -13.02 12.54 4.71
CA VAL A 315 -11.68 13.13 4.87
C VAL A 315 -10.59 12.17 4.38
N ALA A 316 -10.70 10.87 4.71
CA ALA A 316 -9.75 9.83 4.32
C ALA A 316 -10.48 8.53 3.93
N LEU A 317 -9.95 7.83 2.93
CA LEU A 317 -10.48 6.54 2.48
C LEU A 317 -9.38 5.70 1.81
N GLN A 318 -9.45 4.38 1.97
CA GLN A 318 -8.63 3.42 1.23
C GLN A 318 -9.31 3.13 -0.11
N GLY A 319 -9.08 3.97 -1.11
CA GLY A 319 -9.80 3.93 -2.39
C GLY A 319 -9.87 2.56 -3.05
N PRO A 320 -8.74 1.83 -3.22
CA PRO A 320 -8.75 0.52 -3.86
C PRO A 320 -9.69 -0.51 -3.22
N ALA A 321 -9.97 -0.42 -1.91
CA ALA A 321 -10.86 -1.36 -1.22
C ALA A 321 -12.35 -1.20 -1.59
N TYR A 322 -12.74 -0.07 -2.19
CA TYR A 322 -14.12 0.20 -2.60
C TYR A 322 -14.49 -0.42 -3.95
N TRP A 323 -13.52 -0.99 -4.66
CA TRP A 323 -13.70 -1.48 -6.04
C TRP A 323 -13.56 -2.98 -6.06
N VAL A 324 -14.68 -3.65 -6.29
CA VAL A 324 -14.81 -5.11 -6.19
C VAL A 324 -15.17 -5.71 -7.54
N ASN A 325 -14.50 -6.80 -7.92
CA ASN A 325 -14.77 -7.54 -9.15
C ASN A 325 -16.03 -8.42 -9.02
N GLU A 326 -16.39 -9.20 -10.05
CA GLU A 326 -17.53 -10.12 -9.98
C GLU A 326 -17.32 -11.29 -9.00
N ALA A 327 -16.07 -11.65 -8.70
CA ALA A 327 -15.73 -12.69 -7.73
C ALA A 327 -15.83 -12.23 -6.27
N GLY A 328 -16.10 -10.94 -6.02
CA GLY A 328 -16.19 -10.38 -4.68
C GLY A 328 -14.84 -9.95 -4.09
N GLU A 329 -13.79 -9.89 -4.91
CA GLU A 329 -12.44 -9.48 -4.49
C GLU A 329 -12.24 -7.99 -4.77
N SER A 330 -11.76 -7.23 -3.78
CA SER A 330 -11.37 -5.85 -3.99
C SER A 330 -10.02 -5.73 -4.70
N LEU A 331 -9.69 -4.55 -5.25
CA LEU A 331 -8.34 -4.30 -5.79
C LEU A 331 -7.24 -4.55 -4.74
N VAL A 332 -7.53 -4.34 -3.46
CA VAL A 332 -6.59 -4.64 -2.36
C VAL A 332 -6.44 -6.15 -2.19
N ASP A 333 -7.53 -6.90 -2.23
CA ASP A 333 -7.50 -8.36 -2.07
C ASP A 333 -6.73 -9.01 -3.23
N ILE A 334 -6.98 -8.56 -4.46
CA ILE A 334 -6.28 -9.03 -5.65
C ILE A 334 -4.78 -8.69 -5.53
N ALA A 335 -4.44 -7.48 -5.10
CA ALA A 335 -3.04 -7.09 -4.92
C ALA A 335 -2.34 -7.86 -3.79
N ASN A 336 -3.06 -8.29 -2.75
CA ASN A 336 -2.49 -9.07 -1.66
C ASN A 336 -2.30 -10.54 -2.04
N ASN A 337 -3.10 -11.05 -2.97
CA ASN A 337 -3.09 -12.45 -3.42
C ASN A 337 -2.54 -12.58 -4.85
N LEU A 338 -1.51 -11.80 -5.18
CA LEU A 338 -0.86 -11.91 -6.49
C LEU A 338 -0.22 -13.30 -6.63
N PRO A 339 -0.44 -14.00 -7.75
CA PRO A 339 0.26 -15.24 -8.03
C PRO A 339 1.77 -14.96 -8.16
N GLU A 340 2.60 -15.96 -7.82
CA GLU A 340 4.01 -15.92 -8.21
C GLU A 340 4.11 -15.71 -9.73
N GLN A 341 5.06 -14.89 -10.19
CA GLN A 341 5.18 -14.47 -11.59
C GLN A 341 5.57 -15.63 -12.52
N GLU A 342 4.68 -16.60 -12.70
CA GLU A 342 4.86 -17.76 -13.57
C GLU A 342 4.02 -17.63 -14.84
N GLU A 343 4.59 -18.02 -15.98
CA GLU A 343 3.82 -18.16 -17.21
C GLU A 343 2.89 -19.36 -17.08
N VAL A 344 1.63 -19.19 -17.49
CA VAL A 344 0.70 -20.32 -17.56
C VAL A 344 0.77 -20.96 -18.94
N PRO A 345 0.52 -22.28 -19.08
CA PRO A 345 0.41 -22.92 -20.38
C PRO A 345 -0.61 -22.20 -21.27
N VAL A 346 -0.32 -22.07 -22.57
CA VAL A 346 -1.20 -21.38 -23.54
C VAL A 346 -2.54 -22.12 -23.67
N GLU A 347 -2.51 -23.43 -23.41
CA GLU A 347 -3.64 -24.34 -23.36
C GLU A 347 -4.74 -23.86 -22.40
N ASN A 348 -4.36 -23.17 -21.31
CA ASN A 348 -5.32 -22.59 -20.37
C ASN A 348 -6.27 -21.57 -21.03
N HIS A 349 -5.86 -20.97 -22.15
CA HIS A 349 -6.66 -20.03 -22.94
C HIS A 349 -7.29 -20.70 -24.15
N THR A 350 -6.52 -21.50 -24.90
CA THR A 350 -7.00 -22.12 -26.13
C THR A 350 -8.08 -23.18 -25.88
N ASP A 351 -8.03 -23.88 -24.74
CA ASP A 351 -9.05 -24.88 -24.37
C ASP A 351 -10.43 -24.22 -24.11
N ARG A 352 -10.45 -22.91 -23.84
CA ARG A 352 -11.70 -22.14 -23.66
C ARG A 352 -12.27 -21.65 -25.00
N MET A 353 -11.49 -21.70 -26.08
CA MET A 353 -11.92 -21.24 -27.39
C MET A 353 -12.85 -22.26 -28.04
N SER A 354 -13.87 -21.78 -28.75
CA SER A 354 -14.71 -22.64 -29.58
C SER A 354 -13.93 -23.16 -30.79
N ALA A 355 -14.42 -24.22 -31.43
CA ALA A 355 -13.84 -24.76 -32.67
C ALA A 355 -13.80 -23.73 -33.82
N ALA A 356 -14.61 -22.66 -33.75
CA ALA A 356 -14.58 -21.57 -34.71
C ALA A 356 -13.55 -20.48 -34.34
N LEU A 357 -13.27 -20.28 -33.05
CA LEU A 357 -12.33 -19.24 -32.58
C LEU A 357 -10.89 -19.69 -32.59
N LEU A 358 -10.61 -20.98 -32.34
CA LEU A 358 -9.25 -21.49 -32.27
C LEU A 358 -8.43 -21.20 -33.55
N PRO A 359 -8.93 -21.46 -34.78
CA PRO A 359 -8.20 -21.14 -36.00
C PRO A 359 -8.00 -19.63 -36.21
N LEU A 360 -8.95 -18.80 -35.77
CA LEU A 360 -8.81 -17.34 -35.83
C LEU A 360 -7.71 -16.86 -34.88
N TRP A 361 -7.63 -17.45 -33.69
CA TRP A 361 -6.55 -17.14 -32.77
C TRP A 361 -5.19 -17.61 -33.33
N GLU A 362 -5.08 -18.81 -33.90
CA GLU A 362 -3.83 -19.32 -34.48
C GLU A 362 -3.31 -18.41 -35.59
N ASP A 363 -4.19 -17.97 -36.50
CA ASP A 363 -3.86 -17.04 -37.58
C ASP A 363 -3.45 -15.66 -37.04
N LEU A 364 -4.17 -15.15 -36.03
CA LEU A 364 -3.82 -13.89 -35.37
C LEU A 364 -2.47 -13.99 -34.67
N ASP A 365 -2.24 -15.02 -33.86
CA ASP A 365 -1.02 -15.26 -33.10
C ASP A 365 0.21 -15.31 -34.02
N ALA A 366 0.13 -16.11 -35.09
CA ALA A 366 1.17 -16.18 -36.11
C ALA A 366 1.39 -14.83 -36.80
N GLY A 367 0.30 -14.12 -37.11
CA GLY A 367 0.37 -12.79 -37.71
C GLY A 367 1.04 -11.75 -36.81
N ILE A 368 0.77 -11.76 -35.51
CA ILE A 368 1.36 -10.84 -34.53
C ILE A 368 2.86 -11.12 -34.38
N LEU A 369 3.23 -12.39 -34.21
CA LEU A 369 4.64 -12.79 -34.09
C LEU A 369 5.44 -12.51 -35.37
N ALA A 370 4.78 -12.44 -36.53
CA ALA A 370 5.40 -12.10 -37.80
C ALA A 370 5.60 -10.58 -38.02
N LEU A 371 5.08 -9.70 -37.15
CA LEU A 371 5.25 -8.24 -37.28
C LEU A 371 6.71 -7.80 -37.11
N GLY A 372 7.51 -8.55 -36.36
CA GLY A 372 8.94 -8.27 -36.16
C GLY A 372 9.62 -9.32 -35.29
N PRO A 373 10.94 -9.53 -35.45
CA PRO A 373 11.70 -10.52 -34.67
C PRO A 373 11.77 -10.20 -33.17
N GLU A 374 11.48 -8.96 -32.78
CA GLU A 374 11.38 -8.52 -31.38
C GLU A 374 10.03 -8.85 -30.74
N VAL A 375 9.03 -9.24 -31.54
CA VAL A 375 7.69 -9.48 -31.03
C VAL A 375 7.64 -10.83 -30.33
N SER A 376 7.18 -10.82 -29.08
CA SER A 376 7.09 -12.01 -28.24
C SER A 376 5.71 -12.14 -27.60
N ARG A 377 5.29 -13.38 -27.37
CA ARG A 377 4.09 -13.72 -26.62
C ARG A 377 4.45 -14.14 -25.20
N ARG A 378 3.63 -13.72 -24.24
CA ARG A 378 3.64 -14.18 -22.86
C ARG A 378 2.24 -14.64 -22.48
N SER A 379 2.14 -15.86 -21.97
CA SER A 379 0.88 -16.41 -21.48
C SER A 379 0.75 -16.12 -19.99
N ARG A 380 -0.33 -15.42 -19.60
CA ARG A 380 -0.61 -15.01 -18.22
C ARG A 380 -1.97 -15.55 -17.79
N VAL A 381 -2.25 -15.59 -16.49
CA VAL A 381 -3.49 -16.15 -15.94
C VAL A 381 -4.76 -15.56 -16.60
N ARG A 382 -4.70 -14.29 -17.01
CA ARG A 382 -5.85 -13.50 -17.50
C ARG A 382 -5.73 -13.08 -18.97
N GLY A 383 -4.91 -13.77 -19.75
CA GLY A 383 -4.90 -13.62 -21.21
C GLY A 383 -3.54 -13.82 -21.85
N LEU A 384 -3.50 -13.61 -23.15
CA LEU A 384 -2.30 -13.71 -23.97
C LEU A 384 -1.79 -12.31 -24.26
N LYS A 385 -0.56 -12.02 -23.84
CA LYS A 385 0.03 -10.69 -23.93
C LYS A 385 1.16 -10.70 -24.95
N TYR A 386 1.18 -9.70 -25.83
CA TYR A 386 2.20 -9.58 -26.87
C TYR A 386 3.02 -8.32 -26.64
N TYR A 387 4.33 -8.40 -26.84
CA TYR A 387 5.28 -7.33 -26.56
C TYR A 387 6.17 -7.09 -27.76
N GLY A 388 6.42 -5.82 -28.08
CA GLY A 388 7.60 -5.39 -28.81
C GLY A 388 8.65 -4.89 -27.80
N LYS A 389 9.02 -3.60 -27.90
CA LYS A 389 9.82 -2.93 -26.86
C LYS A 389 9.06 -2.77 -25.54
N ARG A 390 7.75 -2.53 -25.65
CA ARG A 390 6.78 -2.50 -24.55
C ARG A 390 5.56 -3.31 -24.96
N LYS A 391 4.61 -3.48 -24.04
CA LYS A 391 3.38 -4.23 -24.32
C LYS A 391 2.68 -3.65 -25.55
N LEU A 392 2.41 -4.51 -26.51
CA LEU A 392 1.80 -4.19 -27.80
C LEU A 392 0.30 -4.40 -27.75
N CYS A 393 -0.14 -5.56 -27.27
CA CYS A 393 -1.54 -5.84 -27.06
C CYS A 393 -1.80 -6.94 -26.04
N ASP A 394 -3.03 -6.97 -25.55
CA ASP A 394 -3.60 -8.11 -24.83
C ASP A 394 -4.71 -8.74 -25.69
N VAL A 395 -4.76 -10.07 -25.69
CA VAL A 395 -5.80 -10.85 -26.32
C VAL A 395 -6.56 -11.63 -25.25
N THR A 396 -7.86 -11.35 -25.16
CA THR A 396 -8.79 -11.99 -24.23
C THR A 396 -9.78 -12.84 -25.00
N VAL A 397 -10.06 -14.05 -24.48
CA VAL A 397 -10.99 -15.00 -25.09
C VAL A 397 -12.39 -14.80 -24.55
N HIS A 398 -13.35 -14.51 -25.43
CA HIS A 398 -14.78 -14.53 -25.13
C HIS A 398 -15.46 -15.69 -25.85
N GLY A 399 -16.73 -15.96 -25.52
CA GLY A 399 -17.44 -17.13 -26.07
C GLY A 399 -17.66 -17.10 -27.59
N ASP A 400 -17.76 -15.90 -28.18
CA ASP A 400 -18.11 -15.69 -29.58
C ASP A 400 -17.09 -14.82 -30.36
N HIS A 401 -16.07 -14.28 -29.70
CA HIS A 401 -15.04 -13.44 -30.32
C HIS A 401 -13.75 -13.41 -29.50
N LEU A 402 -12.68 -12.87 -30.08
CA LEU A 402 -11.47 -12.48 -29.35
C LEU A 402 -11.41 -10.96 -29.23
N SER A 403 -11.17 -10.47 -28.02
CA SER A 403 -10.94 -9.05 -27.78
C SER A 403 -9.45 -8.76 -27.87
N VAL A 404 -9.08 -7.77 -28.69
CA VAL A 404 -7.70 -7.35 -28.91
C VAL A 404 -7.56 -5.89 -28.48
N TYR A 405 -6.81 -5.68 -27.39
CA TYR A 405 -6.54 -4.36 -26.83
C TYR A 405 -5.19 -3.86 -27.34
N VAL A 406 -5.20 -3.03 -28.38
CA VAL A 406 -3.98 -2.51 -29.00
C VAL A 406 -3.51 -1.27 -28.24
N GLN A 407 -2.31 -1.36 -27.66
CA GLN A 407 -1.70 -0.29 -26.87
C GLN A 407 -1.06 0.78 -27.74
N GLY A 408 -1.05 2.02 -27.25
CA GLY A 408 -0.38 3.15 -27.89
C GLY A 408 -1.16 3.82 -29.02
N LEU A 409 -2.40 3.40 -29.27
CA LEU A 409 -3.29 4.03 -30.24
C LEU A 409 -4.43 4.77 -29.54
N ASN A 410 -4.80 5.92 -30.08
CA ASN A 410 -5.82 6.80 -29.50
C ASN A 410 -7.17 6.63 -30.23
N ILE A 411 -8.24 6.33 -29.49
CA ILE A 411 -9.59 6.18 -30.05
C ILE A 411 -10.09 7.40 -30.84
N LYS A 412 -9.58 8.61 -30.56
CA LYS A 412 -9.93 9.83 -31.33
C LYS A 412 -9.34 9.84 -32.73
N GLU A 413 -8.21 9.16 -32.93
CA GLU A 413 -7.54 9.03 -34.24
C GLU A 413 -8.07 7.82 -35.02
N TYR A 414 -8.56 6.81 -34.29
CA TYR A 414 -9.08 5.55 -34.84
C TYR A 414 -10.50 5.28 -34.32
N PRO A 415 -11.51 6.08 -34.72
CA PRO A 415 -12.86 5.94 -34.17
C PRO A 415 -13.52 4.62 -34.57
N ALA A 416 -14.35 4.09 -33.67
CA ALA A 416 -15.21 2.95 -33.94
C ALA A 416 -16.24 3.31 -35.04
N THR A 417 -16.39 2.44 -36.03
CA THR A 417 -17.40 2.59 -37.09
C THR A 417 -18.05 1.23 -37.36
N PRO A 418 -19.28 1.19 -37.90
CA PRO A 418 -19.93 -0.08 -38.25
C PRO A 418 -19.18 -0.92 -39.28
N SER A 419 -18.19 -0.33 -39.96
CA SER A 419 -17.39 -0.94 -41.03
C SER A 419 -16.00 -1.39 -40.59
N ASN A 420 -15.62 -1.21 -39.32
CA ASN A 420 -14.30 -1.56 -38.82
C ASN A 420 -14.39 -2.49 -37.60
N THR A 421 -13.26 -3.07 -37.22
CA THR A 421 -13.15 -4.04 -36.12
C THR A 421 -13.15 -3.37 -34.74
N ILE A 422 -12.97 -2.05 -34.68
CA ILE A 422 -12.86 -1.27 -33.45
C ILE A 422 -14.26 -1.10 -32.83
N VAL A 423 -14.42 -1.60 -31.61
CA VAL A 423 -15.70 -1.51 -30.89
C VAL A 423 -15.68 -0.44 -29.80
N SER A 424 -14.50 -0.15 -29.25
CA SER A 424 -14.31 0.90 -28.25
C SER A 424 -12.83 1.27 -28.15
N GLY A 425 -12.50 2.20 -27.26
CA GLY A 425 -11.12 2.55 -26.96
C GLY A 425 -11.04 3.77 -26.06
N ARG A 426 -9.81 4.16 -25.74
CA ARG A 426 -9.42 5.27 -24.89
C ARG A 426 -8.22 6.01 -25.51
N PRO A 427 -7.72 7.09 -24.91
CA PRO A 427 -6.54 7.78 -25.44
C PRO A 427 -5.27 6.92 -25.51
N GLN A 428 -5.18 5.88 -24.69
CA GLN A 428 -3.98 5.05 -24.54
C GLN A 428 -4.07 3.70 -25.28
N TYR A 429 -5.27 3.26 -25.64
CA TYR A 429 -5.49 1.99 -26.32
C TYR A 429 -6.75 2.00 -27.17
N ILE A 430 -6.83 1.09 -28.13
CA ILE A 430 -8.08 0.79 -28.84
C ILE A 430 -8.46 -0.67 -28.61
N HIS A 431 -9.76 -0.95 -28.58
CA HIS A 431 -10.31 -2.28 -28.41
C HIS A 431 -10.99 -2.71 -29.71
N ALA A 432 -10.43 -3.74 -30.34
CA ALA A 432 -10.97 -4.37 -31.53
C ALA A 432 -11.47 -5.79 -31.23
N GLN A 433 -12.44 -6.26 -32.00
CA GLN A 433 -12.96 -7.62 -31.89
C GLN A 433 -12.64 -8.41 -33.15
N LEU A 434 -12.03 -9.58 -32.99
CA LEU A 434 -11.84 -10.58 -34.03
C LEU A 434 -12.98 -11.59 -33.96
N LYS A 435 -13.85 -11.60 -34.98
CA LYS A 435 -15.01 -12.50 -35.07
C LYS A 435 -14.91 -13.44 -36.27
N THR A 436 -14.25 -12.99 -37.34
CA THR A 436 -14.14 -13.71 -38.60
C THR A 436 -12.76 -13.55 -39.21
N SER A 437 -12.41 -14.42 -40.17
CA SER A 437 -11.11 -14.34 -40.83
C SER A 437 -10.86 -13.00 -41.55
N ALA A 438 -11.91 -12.27 -41.93
CA ALA A 438 -11.81 -10.98 -42.61
C ALA A 438 -11.25 -9.86 -41.70
N ASP A 439 -11.40 -9.99 -40.38
CA ASP A 439 -11.03 -8.96 -39.40
C ASP A 439 -9.50 -8.91 -39.19
N HIS A 440 -8.78 -10.01 -39.48
CA HIS A 440 -7.34 -10.12 -39.24
C HIS A 440 -6.52 -9.02 -39.88
N HIS A 441 -6.80 -8.71 -41.15
CA HIS A 441 -5.99 -7.75 -41.89
C HIS A 441 -6.04 -6.36 -41.24
N GLU A 442 -7.22 -5.96 -40.77
CA GLU A 442 -7.39 -4.68 -40.09
C GLU A 442 -6.70 -4.67 -38.72
N ILE A 443 -6.90 -5.71 -37.91
CA ILE A 443 -6.31 -5.84 -36.57
C ILE A 443 -4.79 -5.87 -36.62
N LEU A 444 -4.19 -6.64 -37.54
CA LEU A 444 -2.74 -6.65 -37.76
C LEU A 444 -2.23 -5.30 -38.23
N GLY A 445 -3.00 -4.58 -39.05
CA GLY A 445 -2.69 -3.21 -39.45
C GLY A 445 -2.66 -2.23 -38.27
N LEU A 446 -3.58 -2.38 -37.30
CA LEU A 446 -3.58 -1.61 -36.06
C LEU A 446 -2.37 -1.97 -35.19
N LEU A 447 -2.06 -3.26 -35.05
CA LEU A 447 -0.90 -3.73 -34.27
C LEU A 447 0.43 -3.25 -34.87
N GLN A 448 0.58 -3.24 -36.19
CA GLN A 448 1.76 -2.67 -36.84
C GLN A 448 1.93 -1.17 -36.52
N LYS A 449 0.84 -0.41 -36.52
CA LYS A 449 0.86 1.02 -36.13
C LYS A 449 1.22 1.19 -34.66
N GLY A 450 0.63 0.37 -33.79
CA GLY A 450 0.95 0.32 -32.37
C GLY A 450 2.43 0.04 -32.13
N LEU A 451 2.99 -0.98 -32.81
CA LEU A 451 4.40 -1.34 -32.73
C LEU A 451 5.31 -0.20 -33.20
N THR A 452 4.97 0.43 -34.33
CA THR A 452 5.72 1.58 -34.87
C THR A 452 5.76 2.74 -33.87
N SER A 453 4.66 3.00 -33.15
CA SER A 453 4.58 4.05 -32.11
C SER A 453 5.45 3.77 -30.87
N GLN A 454 6.01 2.57 -30.72
CA GLN A 454 6.98 2.26 -29.68
C GLN A 454 8.43 2.60 -30.09
N GLY A 455 8.66 2.80 -31.39
CA GLY A 455 9.97 3.09 -31.97
C GLY A 455 10.34 4.58 -31.95
N THR A 456 9.35 5.44 -32.08
CA THR A 456 9.39 6.89 -31.89
C THR A 456 9.31 7.25 -30.41
#